data_AF-A0A6P8HCL4-F1
#
_entry.id   AF-A0A6P8HCL4-F1
#
_cell.length_a   1.000
_cell.length_b   1.000
_cell.length_c   1.000
_cell.angle_alpha   90.00
_cell.angle_beta   90.00
_cell.angle_gamma   90.00
#
_symmetry.space_group_name_H-M   'P 1'
#
loop_
_entity.id
_entity.type
_entity.pdbx_description
1 polymer ?
#
loop_
_entity_poly.entity_id
_entity_poly.type
_entity_poly.pdbx_seq_one_letter_code
_entity_poly.pdbx_strand_id
1 'polypeptide(L)'
;MYNYPKNGIQWSVPAEREDYGRYYNSKGLPVVGFNAGHGNDIYYDHPRSGDVMVVDIDQIEGLNVFKSPDSQTIQATGNGMQGRVFIRLEDSRGEEDHRLRCVNWYYQQGDARAFTQSLEPCPCSVWQAWRDRRFRFTMWSWFWGDPHFVTLDSKNYTFNGLGEYVMLDAKDGYFQLQARTSLAKGNGTATMFSGAVAKENNSVPVQVTLPYDNETMEVLVDGKPFDFKSLTNESQDLDNGSVTVSKPKKQCLEMSFHSGMSVTICEKQHILSIVTAAPESFKNKTKGLLGTWNGNAEDDFTLPNGTVLPHDMNGNDIHYKYGMAWQVTNETSLFTYKEGESSDTFLNKKFLPMFVEDLKFYNDSLKKEAVAKCNVDTSCLFDAASIGDVEIGLSTKQLGSQLVKDSKKMSKFSNSYESQIE
;
A
#
# COMPACT_ATOMS: atom_id res chain seq x y z
N MET A 1 -40.01 17.00 -23.31
CA MET A 1 -40.36 17.56 -21.99
C MET A 1 -41.47 18.58 -22.21
N TYR A 2 -42.48 18.64 -21.36
CA TYR A 2 -43.58 19.59 -21.52
C TYR A 2 -43.22 20.98 -21.00
N ASN A 3 -43.46 21.99 -21.84
CA ASN A 3 -43.96 23.33 -21.54
C ASN A 3 -44.07 23.71 -20.05
N TYR A 4 -43.44 24.77 -19.54
CA TYR A 4 -42.51 25.78 -20.10
C TYR A 4 -41.61 26.31 -18.96
N PRO A 5 -40.37 26.74 -19.21
CA PRO A 5 -40.16 28.18 -19.49
C PRO A 5 -39.06 28.47 -20.56
N LYS A 6 -38.87 29.75 -20.89
CA LYS A 6 -37.85 30.21 -21.84
C LYS A 6 -36.44 29.93 -21.29
N ASN A 7 -35.56 29.40 -22.15
CA ASN A 7 -34.14 29.10 -21.88
C ASN A 7 -33.86 27.98 -20.84
N GLY A 8 -34.67 26.92 -20.73
CA GLY A 8 -34.40 25.81 -19.80
C GLY A 8 -34.68 24.41 -20.35
N ILE A 9 -33.71 23.50 -20.20
CA ILE A 9 -33.97 22.05 -20.10
C ILE A 9 -34.26 21.78 -18.62
N GLN A 10 -35.49 21.39 -18.28
CA GLN A 10 -35.85 21.04 -16.90
C GLN A 10 -36.19 19.56 -16.75
N TRP A 11 -35.71 19.03 -15.63
CA TRP A 11 -35.72 17.61 -15.26
C TRP A 11 -36.99 17.24 -14.50
N SER A 12 -37.10 15.97 -14.10
CA SER A 12 -38.02 15.60 -13.02
C SER A 12 -37.68 16.45 -11.78
N VAL A 13 -38.65 17.23 -11.31
CA VAL A 13 -38.47 18.08 -10.13
C VAL A 13 -38.37 17.19 -8.89
N PRO A 14 -37.38 17.42 -8.00
CA PRO A 14 -37.36 16.80 -6.67
C PRO A 14 -38.43 17.46 -5.78
N ALA A 15 -39.69 17.13 -6.02
CA ALA A 15 -40.83 17.54 -5.20
C ALA A 15 -41.01 16.60 -3.99
N GLU A 16 -41.67 17.09 -2.94
CA GLU A 16 -42.09 16.24 -1.82
C GLU A 16 -43.20 15.28 -2.26
N ARG A 17 -43.30 14.13 -1.57
CA ARG A 17 -44.03 12.95 -2.07
C ARG A 17 -45.54 13.20 -2.20
N GLU A 18 -46.08 14.10 -1.38
CA GLU A 18 -47.47 14.55 -1.41
C GLU A 18 -47.85 15.27 -2.71
N ASP A 19 -46.91 16.00 -3.33
CA ASP A 19 -47.18 16.83 -4.51
C ASP A 19 -47.08 16.06 -5.84
N TYR A 20 -46.64 14.79 -5.82
CA TYR A 20 -46.63 13.91 -7.00
C TYR A 20 -48.03 13.77 -7.62
N GLY A 21 -49.08 13.89 -6.81
CA GLY A 21 -50.49 13.89 -7.25
C GLY A 21 -50.90 15.05 -8.17
N ARG A 22 -50.05 16.06 -8.38
CA ARG A 22 -50.28 17.16 -9.32
C ARG A 22 -49.69 16.94 -10.71
N TYR A 23 -48.79 15.98 -10.85
CA TYR A 23 -48.06 15.70 -12.11
C TYR A 23 -48.46 14.37 -12.77
N TYR A 24 -49.30 13.56 -12.11
CA TYR A 24 -49.99 12.45 -12.73
C TYR A 24 -51.34 12.91 -13.30
N ASN A 25 -51.69 12.47 -14.51
CA ASN A 25 -53.06 12.58 -15.03
C ASN A 25 -53.72 11.20 -15.04
N SER A 26 -54.11 10.77 -13.84
CA SER A 26 -55.08 9.70 -13.54
C SER A 26 -54.72 8.23 -13.83
N LYS A 27 -53.87 7.83 -14.80
CA LYS A 27 -53.81 6.39 -15.19
C LYS A 27 -52.58 5.79 -15.92
N GLY A 28 -51.37 6.38 -15.90
CA GLY A 28 -50.23 5.80 -16.65
C GLY A 28 -48.82 6.18 -16.19
N LEU A 29 -47.81 5.57 -16.84
CA LEU A 29 -46.39 5.93 -16.75
C LEU A 29 -46.13 7.32 -17.37
N PRO A 30 -45.01 8.01 -17.05
CA PRO A 30 -44.70 9.31 -17.63
C PRO A 30 -44.47 9.26 -19.15
N VAL A 31 -45.03 10.27 -19.82
CA VAL A 31 -45.04 10.44 -21.28
C VAL A 31 -44.11 11.56 -21.74
N VAL A 32 -43.70 11.51 -23.01
CA VAL A 32 -42.77 12.46 -23.64
C VAL A 32 -43.40 13.18 -24.84
N GLY A 33 -42.75 14.28 -25.19
CA GLY A 33 -42.97 14.99 -26.45
C GLY A 33 -42.40 16.38 -26.41
N PHE A 34 -42.88 17.21 -27.33
CA PHE A 34 -42.19 18.39 -27.84
C PHE A 34 -43.18 19.42 -28.35
N ASN A 35 -42.87 20.70 -28.12
CA ASN A 35 -43.58 21.82 -28.71
C ASN A 35 -42.63 22.52 -29.69
N ALA A 36 -43.05 22.62 -30.95
CA ALA A 36 -42.27 23.17 -32.04
C ALA A 36 -42.75 24.59 -32.36
N GLY A 37 -41.85 25.46 -32.83
CA GLY A 37 -42.20 26.81 -33.22
C GLY A 37 -41.33 27.34 -34.37
N HIS A 38 -41.92 28.19 -35.19
CA HIS A 38 -41.18 29.04 -36.13
C HIS A 38 -40.93 30.41 -35.51
N GLY A 39 -40.00 31.20 -36.06
CA GLY A 39 -39.35 32.35 -35.40
C GLY A 39 -40.21 33.60 -35.07
N ASN A 40 -41.54 33.47 -35.04
CA ASN A 40 -42.51 34.54 -34.78
C ASN A 40 -43.45 34.17 -33.60
N ASP A 41 -42.95 33.47 -32.57
CA ASP A 41 -43.71 32.98 -31.40
C ASP A 41 -44.97 32.13 -31.73
N ILE A 42 -45.00 31.50 -32.92
CA ILE A 42 -46.08 30.56 -33.31
C ILE A 42 -45.69 29.15 -32.88
N TYR A 43 -46.23 28.75 -31.72
CA TYR A 43 -46.04 27.44 -31.08
C TYR A 43 -47.08 26.41 -31.54
N TYR A 44 -46.69 25.14 -31.64
CA TYR A 44 -47.57 24.01 -31.91
C TYR A 44 -47.01 22.70 -31.35
N ASP A 45 -47.86 21.87 -30.76
CA ASP A 45 -47.45 20.56 -30.26
C ASP A 45 -47.17 19.57 -31.40
N HIS A 46 -46.16 18.74 -31.20
CA HIS A 46 -45.74 17.70 -32.14
C HIS A 46 -46.81 16.58 -32.21
N PRO A 47 -47.06 15.90 -33.34
CA PRO A 47 -48.13 14.89 -33.47
C PRO A 47 -48.02 13.60 -32.62
N ARG A 48 -47.02 13.50 -31.74
CA ARG A 48 -46.88 12.44 -30.72
C ARG A 48 -46.77 13.00 -29.29
N SER A 49 -47.14 14.26 -29.11
CA SER A 49 -46.85 15.05 -27.92
C SER A 49 -47.91 14.82 -26.83
N GLY A 50 -47.71 13.76 -26.05
CA GLY A 50 -48.49 13.40 -24.87
C GLY A 50 -48.76 11.90 -24.76
N ASP A 51 -48.43 11.15 -25.81
CA ASP A 51 -48.91 9.79 -26.02
C ASP A 51 -47.79 8.72 -25.96
N VAL A 52 -46.53 9.13 -26.12
CA VAL A 52 -45.37 8.23 -26.12
C VAL A 52 -44.83 8.08 -24.70
N MET A 53 -44.73 6.86 -24.19
CA MET A 53 -44.12 6.59 -22.88
C MET A 53 -42.61 6.85 -22.90
N VAL A 54 -42.04 7.34 -21.80
CA VAL A 54 -40.58 7.58 -21.70
C VAL A 54 -39.75 6.29 -21.82
N VAL A 55 -40.35 5.13 -21.51
CA VAL A 55 -39.70 3.81 -21.56
C VAL A 55 -39.68 3.17 -22.95
N ASP A 56 -40.51 3.66 -23.88
CA ASP A 56 -40.61 3.12 -25.25
C ASP A 56 -39.85 3.99 -26.28
N ILE A 57 -39.26 5.10 -25.83
CA ILE A 57 -38.67 6.13 -26.71
C ILE A 57 -37.47 5.62 -27.53
N ASP A 58 -36.77 4.59 -27.07
CA ASP A 58 -35.63 3.97 -27.74
C ASP A 58 -36.03 2.98 -28.84
N GLN A 59 -37.27 2.50 -28.82
CA GLN A 59 -37.85 1.65 -29.86
C GLN A 59 -38.50 2.46 -30.98
N ILE A 60 -38.76 3.75 -30.77
CA ILE A 60 -39.55 4.61 -31.65
C ILE A 60 -38.66 5.51 -32.53
N GLU A 61 -38.86 5.46 -33.84
CA GLU A 61 -38.23 6.40 -34.79
C GLU A 61 -38.78 7.82 -34.61
N GLY A 62 -37.88 8.80 -34.56
CA GLY A 62 -38.20 10.23 -34.50
C GLY A 62 -38.86 10.74 -35.79
N LEU A 63 -39.65 11.80 -35.65
CA LEU A 63 -40.28 12.48 -36.79
C LEU A 63 -39.72 13.90 -36.93
N ASN A 64 -39.23 14.22 -38.12
CA ASN A 64 -39.11 15.60 -38.58
C ASN A 64 -40.51 16.14 -38.81
N VAL A 65 -40.82 17.31 -38.24
CA VAL A 65 -42.18 17.88 -38.31
C VAL A 65 -42.10 19.33 -38.79
N PHE A 66 -42.89 19.62 -39.81
CA PHE A 66 -42.97 20.92 -40.46
C PHE A 66 -44.43 21.34 -40.56
N LYS A 67 -44.75 22.49 -39.96
CA LYS A 67 -46.01 23.19 -40.20
C LYS A 67 -45.77 24.26 -41.25
N SER A 68 -46.57 24.25 -42.33
CA SER A 68 -46.48 25.28 -43.36
C SER A 68 -46.88 26.64 -42.78
N PRO A 69 -46.25 27.77 -43.17
CA PRO A 69 -46.78 29.10 -42.88
C PRO A 69 -48.18 29.30 -43.51
N ASP A 70 -48.40 28.70 -44.68
CA ASP A 70 -49.53 29.00 -45.56
C ASP A 70 -50.75 28.09 -45.30
N SER A 71 -50.57 26.99 -44.56
CA SER A 71 -51.63 26.03 -44.24
C SER A 71 -51.47 25.46 -42.83
N GLN A 72 -52.58 25.33 -42.10
CA GLN A 72 -52.57 24.79 -40.72
C GLN A 72 -52.18 23.30 -40.64
N THR A 73 -52.02 22.62 -41.78
CA THR A 73 -51.62 21.22 -41.90
C THR A 73 -50.19 21.01 -41.43
N ILE A 74 -50.01 20.07 -40.49
CA ILE A 74 -48.70 19.60 -40.04
C ILE A 74 -48.27 18.44 -40.95
N GLN A 75 -47.10 18.54 -41.56
CA GLN A 75 -46.42 17.43 -42.23
C GLN A 75 -45.42 16.79 -41.28
N ALA A 76 -45.34 15.46 -41.30
CA ALA A 76 -44.42 14.69 -40.48
C ALA A 76 -43.75 13.59 -41.34
N THR A 77 -42.43 13.48 -41.25
CA THR A 77 -41.63 12.46 -41.96
C THR A 77 -40.67 11.78 -40.99
N GLY A 78 -40.43 10.47 -41.20
CA GLY A 78 -39.40 9.74 -40.46
C GLY A 78 -38.02 10.37 -40.65
N ASN A 79 -37.20 10.36 -39.60
CA ASN A 79 -35.85 10.92 -39.62
C ASN A 79 -34.73 9.88 -39.58
N GLY A 80 -35.07 8.58 -39.61
CA GLY A 80 -34.13 7.46 -39.58
C GLY A 80 -33.43 7.25 -38.23
N MET A 81 -33.76 8.02 -37.20
CA MET A 81 -33.13 7.93 -35.87
C MET A 81 -34.14 7.47 -34.83
N GLN A 82 -33.87 6.33 -34.19
CA GLN A 82 -34.56 5.97 -32.95
C GLN A 82 -34.25 6.99 -31.85
N GLY A 83 -35.23 7.25 -30.99
CA GLY A 83 -35.04 8.09 -29.80
C GLY A 83 -34.01 7.48 -28.84
N ARG A 84 -33.61 8.26 -27.83
CA ARG A 84 -32.68 7.81 -26.78
C ARG A 84 -33.05 8.48 -25.45
N VAL A 85 -33.06 7.69 -24.38
CA VAL A 85 -33.14 8.23 -23.02
C VAL A 85 -31.78 8.81 -22.64
N PHE A 86 -31.77 10.05 -22.16
CA PHE A 86 -30.61 10.67 -21.54
C PHE A 86 -30.96 11.03 -20.10
N ILE A 87 -30.22 10.47 -19.14
CA ILE A 87 -30.33 10.80 -17.72
C ILE A 87 -29.13 11.66 -17.36
N ARG A 88 -29.38 12.88 -16.91
CA ARG A 88 -28.37 13.80 -16.38
C ARG A 88 -28.14 13.51 -14.91
N LEU A 89 -26.88 13.51 -14.48
CA LEU A 89 -26.48 13.12 -13.13
C LEU A 89 -25.95 14.29 -12.30
N GLU A 90 -25.80 15.48 -12.91
CA GLU A 90 -25.31 16.69 -12.26
C GLU A 90 -26.34 17.83 -12.22
N ASP A 91 -26.41 18.51 -11.08
CA ASP A 91 -27.24 19.71 -10.88
C ASP A 91 -26.46 20.95 -11.33
N SER A 92 -26.80 21.48 -12.52
CA SER A 92 -26.08 22.59 -13.14
C SER A 92 -26.98 23.38 -14.09
N ARG A 93 -26.97 24.72 -13.94
CA ARG A 93 -27.93 25.65 -14.56
C ARG A 93 -27.84 25.76 -16.10
N GLY A 94 -26.81 25.17 -16.71
CA GLY A 94 -26.70 25.04 -18.17
C GLY A 94 -26.26 26.30 -18.94
N GLU A 95 -26.00 27.40 -18.24
CA GLU A 95 -25.61 28.69 -18.85
C GLU A 95 -24.15 28.72 -19.34
N GLU A 96 -23.32 27.75 -18.93
CA GLU A 96 -21.88 27.72 -19.22
C GLU A 96 -21.41 26.31 -19.58
N ASP A 97 -20.69 26.18 -20.69
CA ASP A 97 -19.95 24.96 -21.02
C ASP A 97 -18.69 24.88 -20.16
N HIS A 98 -18.75 24.06 -19.11
CA HIS A 98 -17.64 23.80 -18.18
C HIS A 98 -16.42 23.16 -18.86
N ARG A 99 -16.63 22.41 -19.96
CA ARG A 99 -15.55 21.86 -20.78
C ARG A 99 -14.87 22.97 -21.57
N LEU A 100 -15.63 23.86 -22.21
CA LEU A 100 -15.07 25.02 -22.91
C LEU A 100 -14.39 26.00 -21.94
N ARG A 101 -14.93 26.19 -20.72
CA ARG A 101 -14.25 26.96 -19.67
C ARG A 101 -12.95 26.32 -19.21
N CYS A 102 -12.92 25.01 -18.97
CA CYS A 102 -11.71 24.28 -18.61
C CYS A 102 -10.65 24.34 -19.73
N VAL A 103 -11.08 24.19 -21.00
CA VAL A 103 -10.20 24.26 -22.18
C VAL A 103 -9.68 25.68 -22.40
N ASN A 104 -10.52 26.73 -22.29
CA ASN A 104 -10.07 28.11 -22.39
C ASN A 104 -9.14 28.51 -21.23
N TRP A 105 -9.42 28.06 -20.01
CA TRP A 105 -8.52 28.22 -18.88
C TRP A 105 -7.18 27.53 -19.14
N TYR A 106 -7.18 26.29 -19.65
CA TYR A 106 -5.97 25.54 -19.99
C TYR A 106 -5.14 26.23 -21.08
N TYR A 107 -5.77 26.77 -22.13
CA TYR A 107 -5.07 27.55 -23.17
C TYR A 107 -4.66 28.97 -22.73
N GLN A 108 -5.16 29.47 -21.59
CA GLN A 108 -4.74 30.73 -20.97
C GLN A 108 -3.71 30.53 -19.84
N GLN A 109 -3.52 29.30 -19.35
CA GLN A 109 -2.35 28.98 -18.52
C GLN A 109 -1.08 29.17 -19.35
N GLY A 110 -0.07 29.79 -18.73
CA GLY A 110 1.27 29.83 -19.30
C GLY A 110 1.90 28.43 -19.36
N ASP A 111 3.11 28.35 -19.91
CA ASP A 111 3.90 27.12 -19.93
C ASP A 111 3.87 26.44 -18.55
N ALA A 112 3.41 25.18 -18.49
CA ALA A 112 3.27 24.43 -17.24
C ALA A 112 4.59 24.40 -16.43
N ARG A 113 5.74 24.51 -17.10
CA ARG A 113 7.06 24.61 -16.47
C ARG A 113 7.20 25.84 -15.58
N ALA A 114 6.51 26.95 -15.85
CA ALA A 114 6.50 28.12 -14.95
C ALA A 114 5.85 27.81 -13.58
N PHE A 115 5.00 26.79 -13.51
CA PHE A 115 4.35 26.33 -12.28
C PHE A 115 5.00 25.08 -11.67
N THR A 116 5.82 24.34 -12.42
CA THR A 116 6.49 23.11 -11.95
C THR A 116 8.00 23.24 -11.76
N GLN A 117 8.68 24.23 -12.34
CA GLN A 117 10.12 24.49 -12.10
C GLN A 117 10.42 24.95 -10.66
N SER A 118 9.41 25.43 -9.94
CA SER A 118 9.46 25.79 -8.52
C SER A 118 8.92 24.70 -7.58
N LEU A 119 8.45 23.57 -8.12
CA LEU A 119 8.12 22.39 -7.32
C LEU A 119 9.39 21.55 -7.12
N GLU A 120 9.91 21.56 -5.91
CA GLU A 120 10.98 20.66 -5.50
C GLU A 120 10.52 19.19 -5.56
N PRO A 121 11.43 18.20 -5.65
CA PRO A 121 11.08 16.79 -5.62
C PRO A 121 10.19 16.45 -4.42
N CYS A 122 9.14 15.67 -4.65
CA CYS A 122 8.16 15.35 -3.60
C CYS A 122 8.77 14.46 -2.50
N PRO A 123 8.37 14.64 -1.21
CA PRO A 123 7.44 15.66 -0.72
C PRO A 123 8.13 16.98 -0.38
N CYS A 124 7.72 18.07 -1.06
CA CYS A 124 7.99 19.43 -0.61
C CYS A 124 6.97 19.87 0.47
N SER A 125 7.43 20.71 1.40
CA SER A 125 6.78 21.29 2.61
C SER A 125 5.67 20.52 3.36
N VAL A 126 5.74 20.54 4.70
CA VAL A 126 4.74 19.95 5.62
C VAL A 126 3.29 20.21 5.19
N TRP A 127 2.98 21.44 4.80
CA TRP A 127 1.61 21.86 4.48
C TRP A 127 1.13 21.45 3.08
N GLN A 128 2.04 21.23 2.13
CA GLN A 128 1.71 20.62 0.83
C GLN A 128 1.50 19.13 0.99
N ALA A 129 2.35 18.44 1.76
CA ALA A 129 2.20 17.02 2.08
C ALA A 129 0.84 16.73 2.74
N TRP A 130 0.40 17.54 3.73
CA TRP A 130 -0.92 17.41 4.36
C TRP A 130 -2.10 17.59 3.38
N ARG A 131 -1.92 18.37 2.31
CA ARG A 131 -2.96 18.61 1.29
C ARG A 131 -3.04 17.56 0.19
N ASP A 132 -1.98 16.79 -0.06
CA ASP A 132 -2.02 15.73 -1.06
C ASP A 132 -2.69 14.48 -0.48
N ARG A 133 -3.90 14.16 -0.96
CA ARG A 133 -4.65 12.96 -0.55
C ARG A 133 -3.96 11.63 -0.87
N ARG A 134 -2.86 11.65 -1.64
CA ARG A 134 -2.01 10.48 -1.92
C ARG A 134 -0.91 10.31 -0.88
N PHE A 135 -0.52 11.39 -0.19
CA PHE A 135 0.46 11.34 0.89
C PHE A 135 -0.20 10.73 2.14
N ARG A 136 0.26 9.54 2.54
CA ARG A 136 -0.15 8.91 3.81
C ARG A 136 0.94 9.14 4.84
N PHE A 137 0.58 9.76 5.96
CA PHE A 137 1.47 9.85 7.11
C PHE A 137 1.55 8.47 7.78
N THR A 138 2.57 7.69 7.41
CA THR A 138 2.97 6.49 8.12
C THR A 138 3.68 6.90 9.42
N MET A 139 3.26 6.35 10.57
CA MET A 139 3.96 6.52 11.85
C MET A 139 4.90 5.31 12.02
N TRP A 140 6.22 5.52 11.91
CA TRP A 140 7.21 4.44 11.83
C TRP A 140 7.76 4.07 13.22
N SER A 141 7.81 2.78 13.54
CA SER A 141 8.67 2.15 14.55
C SER A 141 9.52 1.03 13.90
N TRP A 142 10.72 0.75 14.42
CA TRP A 142 11.85 0.39 13.55
C TRP A 142 12.63 -0.89 13.93
N PHE A 143 12.88 -1.71 12.90
CA PHE A 143 14.12 -2.50 12.69
C PHE A 143 14.44 -3.63 13.69
N TRP A 144 14.79 -4.84 13.23
CA TRP A 144 16.20 -5.27 13.29
C TRP A 144 16.54 -6.49 12.43
N GLY A 145 17.83 -6.62 12.10
CA GLY A 145 18.41 -7.73 11.36
C GLY A 145 18.85 -8.86 12.29
N ASP A 146 18.58 -10.11 11.88
CA ASP A 146 19.00 -11.37 12.52
C ASP A 146 20.47 -11.29 12.99
N PRO A 147 20.76 -11.53 14.28
CA PRO A 147 19.87 -12.15 15.28
C PRO A 147 19.08 -11.19 16.17
N HIS A 148 19.13 -9.88 15.95
CA HIS A 148 18.44 -8.90 16.78
C HIS A 148 17.08 -8.51 16.21
N PHE A 149 16.13 -8.21 17.10
CA PHE A 149 14.75 -7.87 16.76
C PHE A 149 14.30 -6.71 17.65
N VAL A 150 13.69 -5.69 17.06
CA VAL A 150 12.87 -4.72 17.80
C VAL A 150 11.44 -4.77 17.27
N THR A 151 10.48 -4.88 18.18
CA THR A 151 9.06 -4.94 17.85
C THR A 151 8.50 -3.57 17.46
N LEU A 152 7.29 -3.56 16.92
CA LEU A 152 6.57 -2.33 16.58
C LEU A 152 6.26 -1.46 17.82
N ASP A 153 6.23 -2.04 19.03
CA ASP A 153 6.13 -1.32 20.31
C ASP A 153 7.50 -1.13 21.02
N SER A 154 8.60 -1.24 20.27
CA SER A 154 9.99 -0.93 20.70
C SER A 154 10.64 -1.90 21.70
N LYS A 155 10.12 -3.12 21.86
CA LYS A 155 10.77 -4.18 22.65
C LYS A 155 11.95 -4.78 21.90
N ASN A 156 13.15 -4.66 22.45
CA ASN A 156 14.38 -5.24 21.87
C ASN A 156 14.65 -6.64 22.43
N TYR A 157 14.93 -7.62 21.57
CA TYR A 157 15.32 -8.98 21.94
C TYR A 157 16.26 -9.63 20.90
N THR A 158 16.73 -10.84 21.20
CA THR A 158 17.62 -11.61 20.31
C THR A 158 17.01 -12.98 20.03
N PHE A 159 16.94 -13.38 18.76
CA PHE A 159 16.42 -14.66 18.31
C PHE A 159 17.25 -15.20 17.14
N ASN A 160 18.16 -16.13 17.45
CA ASN A 160 18.88 -16.90 16.45
C ASN A 160 18.02 -18.11 16.03
N GLY A 161 17.09 -17.94 15.09
CA GLY A 161 16.23 -19.02 14.60
C GLY A 161 16.67 -19.49 13.22
N LEU A 162 16.96 -20.78 13.02
CA LEU A 162 17.35 -21.32 11.70
C LEU A 162 16.15 -21.93 10.96
N GLY A 163 15.66 -21.22 9.95
CA GLY A 163 14.50 -21.61 9.14
C GLY A 163 13.78 -20.40 8.53
N GLU A 164 12.45 -20.51 8.43
CA GLU A 164 11.56 -19.47 7.92
C GLU A 164 10.55 -19.07 9.01
N TYR A 165 10.26 -17.78 9.14
CA TYR A 165 9.45 -17.23 10.24
C TYR A 165 8.54 -16.08 9.80
N VAL A 166 7.37 -15.98 10.42
CA VAL A 166 6.42 -14.87 10.24
C VAL A 166 6.89 -13.67 11.04
N MET A 167 7.44 -12.66 10.36
CA MET A 167 7.90 -11.42 10.97
C MET A 167 6.71 -10.55 11.39
N LEU A 168 5.77 -10.38 10.46
CA LEU A 168 4.58 -9.57 10.65
C LEU A 168 3.42 -10.18 9.86
N ASP A 169 2.32 -10.44 10.53
CA ASP A 169 1.00 -10.71 9.98
C ASP A 169 0.07 -9.59 10.48
N ALA A 170 -0.62 -8.92 9.57
CA ALA A 170 -1.41 -7.74 9.87
C ALA A 170 -2.84 -7.87 9.31
N LYS A 171 -3.84 -7.70 10.18
CA LYS A 171 -5.27 -7.98 9.92
C LYS A 171 -5.50 -9.40 9.38
N ASP A 172 -4.93 -10.40 10.08
CA ASP A 172 -5.14 -11.83 9.85
C ASP A 172 -4.92 -12.28 8.39
N GLY A 173 -3.70 -12.06 7.90
CA GLY A 173 -3.27 -12.43 6.55
C GLY A 173 -3.53 -11.38 5.46
N TYR A 174 -4.16 -10.23 5.78
CA TYR A 174 -4.35 -9.15 4.79
C TYR A 174 -3.01 -8.59 4.29
N PHE A 175 -2.02 -8.43 5.17
CA PHE A 175 -0.63 -8.22 4.80
C PHE A 175 0.24 -9.16 5.61
N GLN A 176 1.26 -9.74 4.99
CA GLN A 176 2.22 -10.58 5.69
C GLN A 176 3.65 -10.41 5.14
N LEU A 177 4.61 -10.39 6.06
CA LEU A 177 6.06 -10.39 5.83
C LEU A 177 6.64 -11.64 6.51
N GLN A 178 7.32 -12.48 5.73
CA GLN A 178 8.08 -13.62 6.22
C GLN A 178 9.58 -13.40 5.97
N ALA A 179 10.43 -13.93 6.83
CA ALA A 179 11.88 -13.92 6.66
C ALA A 179 12.46 -15.34 6.70
N ARG A 180 13.56 -15.54 5.96
CA ARG A 180 14.35 -16.77 5.89
C ARG A 180 15.74 -16.46 6.42
N THR A 181 16.24 -17.32 7.30
CA THR A 181 17.58 -17.23 7.87
C THR A 181 18.49 -18.33 7.29
N SER A 182 19.80 -18.14 7.39
CA SER A 182 20.81 -19.16 7.13
C SER A 182 21.92 -19.09 8.18
N LEU A 183 22.78 -20.11 8.23
CA LEU A 183 23.96 -20.08 9.10
C LEU A 183 24.94 -19.01 8.65
N ALA A 184 25.45 -18.22 9.60
CA ALA A 184 26.46 -17.22 9.33
C ALA A 184 27.82 -17.84 8.94
N LYS A 185 28.60 -17.11 8.14
CA LYS A 185 29.89 -17.58 7.60
C LYS A 185 30.97 -17.65 8.68
N GLY A 186 31.22 -18.85 9.20
CA GLY A 186 32.30 -19.12 10.14
C GLY A 186 32.23 -20.52 10.75
N ASN A 187 32.94 -20.73 11.86
CA ASN A 187 32.82 -21.92 12.72
C ASN A 187 31.74 -21.73 13.82
N GLY A 188 30.81 -20.79 13.57
CA GLY A 188 29.88 -20.26 14.56
C GLY A 188 28.54 -20.99 14.65
N THR A 189 27.62 -20.40 15.41
CA THR A 189 26.22 -20.84 15.57
C THR A 189 25.20 -19.70 15.47
N ALA A 190 25.62 -18.53 14.96
CA ALA A 190 24.70 -17.46 14.59
C ALA A 190 23.93 -17.76 13.30
N THR A 191 22.74 -17.17 13.23
CA THR A 191 21.97 -17.02 12.00
C THR A 191 22.15 -15.63 11.40
N MET A 192 21.83 -15.51 10.11
CA MET A 192 21.70 -14.23 9.41
C MET A 192 20.57 -14.30 8.38
N PHE A 193 19.84 -13.20 8.15
CA PHE A 193 18.77 -13.17 7.15
C PHE A 193 19.36 -13.37 5.73
N SER A 194 18.83 -14.37 5.02
CA SER A 194 19.19 -14.74 3.66
C SER A 194 18.01 -14.67 2.68
N GLY A 195 16.80 -14.40 3.16
CA GLY A 195 15.68 -13.99 2.32
C GLY A 195 14.54 -13.36 3.10
N ALA A 196 13.62 -12.74 2.38
CA ALA A 196 12.31 -12.33 2.90
C ALA A 196 11.29 -12.27 1.77
N VAL A 197 10.01 -12.34 2.10
CA VAL A 197 8.91 -12.20 1.15
C VAL A 197 7.78 -11.41 1.79
N ALA A 198 7.24 -10.47 1.04
CA ALA A 198 6.15 -9.60 1.46
C ALA A 198 4.97 -9.72 0.47
N LYS A 199 3.75 -9.74 1.00
CA LYS A 199 2.51 -9.83 0.21
C LYS A 199 1.36 -9.09 0.90
N GLU A 200 0.55 -8.38 0.12
CA GLU A 200 -0.78 -7.89 0.49
C GLU A 200 -1.86 -8.77 -0.17
N ASN A 201 -3.07 -8.86 0.41
CA ASN A 201 -4.13 -9.77 -0.06
C ASN A 201 -4.46 -9.63 -1.56
N ASN A 202 -4.34 -8.41 -2.09
CA ASN A 202 -4.61 -8.07 -3.47
C ASN A 202 -3.33 -7.84 -4.30
N SER A 203 -2.15 -8.28 -3.82
CA SER A 203 -0.88 -8.21 -4.57
C SER A 203 -0.30 -9.58 -4.84
N VAL A 204 0.53 -9.66 -5.89
CA VAL A 204 1.56 -10.70 -6.01
C VAL A 204 2.53 -10.68 -4.81
N PRO A 205 3.11 -11.83 -4.43
CA PRO A 205 4.23 -11.84 -3.49
C PRO A 205 5.49 -11.29 -4.17
N VAL A 206 6.25 -10.47 -3.43
CA VAL A 206 7.60 -10.03 -3.82
C VAL A 206 8.60 -10.63 -2.84
N GLN A 207 9.47 -11.50 -3.36
CA GLN A 207 10.50 -12.21 -2.61
C GLN A 207 11.88 -11.65 -2.95
N VAL A 208 12.71 -11.49 -1.93
CA VAL A 208 14.14 -11.21 -2.06
C VAL A 208 14.91 -12.35 -1.43
N THR A 209 15.93 -12.86 -2.10
CA THR A 209 16.87 -13.84 -1.58
C THR A 209 18.30 -13.42 -1.86
N LEU A 210 19.20 -13.74 -0.95
CA LEU A 210 20.64 -13.50 -1.07
C LEU A 210 21.35 -14.87 -1.05
N PRO A 211 21.64 -15.46 -2.23
CA PRO A 211 22.38 -16.71 -2.30
C PRO A 211 23.79 -16.53 -1.75
N TYR A 212 24.26 -17.52 -0.99
CA TYR A 212 25.57 -17.46 -0.31
C TYR A 212 26.76 -17.22 -1.26
N ASP A 213 26.68 -17.73 -2.49
CA ASP A 213 27.71 -17.59 -3.52
C ASP A 213 27.52 -16.37 -4.45
N ASN A 214 26.52 -15.51 -4.21
CA ASN A 214 26.14 -14.38 -5.08
C ASN A 214 26.21 -13.05 -4.30
N GLU A 215 27.05 -12.10 -4.76
CA GLU A 215 27.17 -10.74 -4.20
C GLU A 215 25.95 -9.84 -4.50
N THR A 216 24.92 -10.34 -5.17
CA THR A 216 23.73 -9.57 -5.55
C THR A 216 22.43 -10.26 -5.15
N MET A 217 21.53 -9.48 -4.54
CA MET A 217 20.18 -9.92 -4.23
C MET A 217 19.45 -10.38 -5.49
N GLU A 218 18.82 -11.54 -5.41
CA GLU A 218 17.90 -12.09 -6.40
C GLU A 218 16.48 -11.75 -5.97
N VAL A 219 15.66 -11.23 -6.90
CA VAL A 219 14.28 -10.82 -6.63
C VAL A 219 13.34 -11.65 -7.49
N LEU A 220 12.30 -12.20 -6.87
CA LEU A 220 11.20 -12.87 -7.55
C LEU A 220 9.91 -12.06 -7.34
N VAL A 221 9.13 -11.91 -8.41
CA VAL A 221 7.78 -11.32 -8.38
C VAL A 221 6.83 -12.37 -8.94
N ASP A 222 5.83 -12.78 -8.17
CA ASP A 222 4.93 -13.89 -8.55
C ASP A 222 5.70 -15.17 -8.94
N GLY A 223 6.74 -15.49 -8.15
CA GLY A 223 7.65 -16.61 -8.36
C GLY A 223 8.58 -16.51 -9.58
N LYS A 224 8.50 -15.44 -10.38
CA LYS A 224 9.29 -15.24 -11.62
C LYS A 224 10.48 -14.32 -11.36
N PRO A 225 11.67 -14.57 -11.94
CA PRO A 225 12.82 -13.69 -11.82
C PRO A 225 12.52 -12.26 -12.28
N PHE A 226 12.87 -11.29 -11.43
CA PHE A 226 12.71 -9.86 -11.68
C PHE A 226 14.08 -9.16 -11.68
N ASP A 227 14.31 -8.26 -12.63
CA ASP A 227 15.62 -7.63 -12.78
C ASP A 227 15.84 -6.46 -11.80
N PHE A 228 16.28 -6.82 -10.60
CA PHE A 228 16.76 -5.87 -9.60
C PHE A 228 17.90 -4.96 -10.11
N LYS A 229 18.66 -5.34 -11.14
CA LYS A 229 19.84 -4.59 -11.59
C LYS A 229 19.44 -3.36 -12.43
N SER A 230 18.35 -3.41 -13.19
CA SER A 230 17.83 -2.26 -13.96
C SER A 230 16.96 -1.27 -13.16
N LEU A 231 16.40 -1.64 -11.99
CA LEU A 231 15.66 -0.69 -11.14
C LEU A 231 16.46 0.60 -10.84
N THR A 232 15.78 1.74 -10.77
CA THR A 232 16.34 3.02 -10.31
C THR A 232 15.76 3.39 -8.93
N ASN A 233 16.05 4.58 -8.43
CA ASN A 233 15.37 5.16 -7.27
C ASN A 233 13.93 5.66 -7.60
N GLU A 234 13.46 5.47 -8.83
CA GLU A 234 12.08 5.75 -9.23
C GLU A 234 11.21 4.51 -8.94
N SER A 235 9.94 4.72 -8.62
CA SER A 235 9.01 3.62 -8.35
C SER A 235 8.51 2.99 -9.64
N GLN A 236 8.65 1.67 -9.76
CA GLN A 236 8.05 0.86 -10.80
C GLN A 236 6.82 0.13 -10.25
N ASP A 237 5.66 0.34 -10.89
CA ASP A 237 4.44 -0.39 -10.58
C ASP A 237 4.55 -1.84 -11.05
N LEU A 238 4.12 -2.78 -10.18
CA LEU A 238 3.93 -4.19 -10.51
C LEU A 238 2.44 -4.53 -10.33
N ASP A 239 1.98 -5.59 -11.02
CA ASP A 239 0.64 -6.18 -10.80
C ASP A 239 -0.49 -5.13 -10.74
N ASN A 240 -0.58 -4.32 -11.80
CA ASN A 240 -1.54 -3.21 -11.96
C ASN A 240 -1.50 -2.14 -10.84
N GLY A 241 -0.40 -2.02 -10.11
CA GLY A 241 -0.22 -1.05 -9.01
C GLY A 241 -0.67 -1.57 -7.64
N SER A 242 -0.79 -2.90 -7.46
CA SER A 242 -1.03 -3.50 -6.13
C SER A 242 0.19 -3.39 -5.20
N VAL A 243 1.39 -3.47 -5.80
CA VAL A 243 2.69 -3.25 -5.15
C VAL A 243 3.60 -2.49 -6.11
N THR A 244 4.36 -1.54 -5.58
CA THR A 244 5.40 -0.80 -6.32
C THR A 244 6.77 -1.13 -5.73
N VAL A 245 7.80 -1.10 -6.58
CA VAL A 245 9.19 -1.38 -6.17
C VAL A 245 10.14 -0.27 -6.62
N SER A 246 11.16 0.02 -5.80
CA SER A 246 12.26 0.91 -6.17
C SER A 246 13.59 0.45 -5.58
N LYS A 247 14.69 1.01 -6.08
CA LYS A 247 16.06 0.79 -5.60
C LYS A 247 16.63 2.09 -5.01
N PRO A 248 16.22 2.51 -3.80
CA PRO A 248 16.63 3.79 -3.21
C PRO A 248 18.14 3.87 -2.91
N LYS A 249 18.84 2.73 -2.84
CA LYS A 249 20.31 2.62 -2.74
C LYS A 249 20.76 1.39 -3.52
N LYS A 250 22.02 1.35 -3.98
CA LYS A 250 22.59 0.28 -4.83
C LYS A 250 22.26 -1.15 -4.39
N GLN A 251 22.26 -1.42 -3.08
CA GLN A 251 22.02 -2.72 -2.45
C GLN A 251 20.75 -2.72 -1.58
N CYS A 252 19.76 -1.86 -1.85
CA CYS A 252 18.47 -1.86 -1.16
C CYS A 252 17.30 -1.93 -2.15
N LEU A 253 16.37 -2.86 -1.94
CA LEU A 253 15.03 -2.86 -2.54
C LEU A 253 14.05 -2.23 -1.54
N GLU A 254 13.16 -1.35 -2.02
CA GLU A 254 11.99 -0.88 -1.26
C GLU A 254 10.72 -1.31 -1.99
N MET A 255 9.79 -1.93 -1.26
CA MET A 255 8.48 -2.40 -1.70
C MET A 255 7.41 -1.56 -1.00
N SER A 256 6.44 -1.02 -1.74
CA SER A 256 5.30 -0.28 -1.17
C SER A 256 3.97 -0.85 -1.64
N PHE A 257 3.05 -1.10 -0.72
CA PHE A 257 1.77 -1.78 -0.96
C PHE A 257 0.59 -0.81 -0.91
N HIS A 258 -0.56 -1.18 -1.47
CA HIS A 258 -1.71 -0.28 -1.62
C HIS A 258 -2.29 0.21 -0.28
N SER A 259 -2.18 -0.55 0.81
CA SER A 259 -2.54 -0.04 2.15
C SER A 259 -1.61 1.04 2.70
N GLY A 260 -0.43 1.27 2.09
CA GLY A 260 0.61 2.15 2.60
C GLY A 260 1.57 1.47 3.58
N MET A 261 1.50 0.14 3.69
CA MET A 261 2.58 -0.67 4.25
C MET A 261 3.80 -0.58 3.30
N SER A 262 5.01 -0.49 3.83
CA SER A 262 6.23 -0.66 3.03
C SER A 262 7.23 -1.59 3.70
N VAL A 263 8.07 -2.23 2.89
CA VAL A 263 9.15 -3.12 3.32
C VAL A 263 10.43 -2.77 2.57
N THR A 264 11.50 -2.45 3.29
CA THR A 264 12.80 -2.12 2.72
C THR A 264 13.82 -3.18 3.13
N ILE A 265 14.45 -3.81 2.14
CA ILE A 265 15.44 -4.86 2.33
C ILE A 265 16.77 -4.35 1.77
N CYS A 266 17.78 -4.26 2.63
CA CYS A 266 19.15 -3.89 2.26
C CYS A 266 20.11 -5.04 2.49
N GLU A 267 21.01 -5.31 1.54
CA GLU A 267 22.19 -6.15 1.75
C GLU A 267 23.37 -5.29 2.27
N LYS A 268 24.10 -5.81 3.26
CA LYS A 268 25.40 -5.28 3.69
C LYS A 268 26.30 -6.42 4.17
N GLN A 269 27.42 -6.63 3.50
CA GLN A 269 28.42 -7.67 3.83
C GLN A 269 27.82 -9.09 3.89
N HIS A 270 27.02 -9.44 2.88
CA HIS A 270 26.32 -10.73 2.74
C HIS A 270 25.21 -11.01 3.78
N ILE A 271 24.80 -10.00 4.55
CA ILE A 271 23.67 -10.08 5.48
C ILE A 271 22.51 -9.23 4.96
N LEU A 272 21.30 -9.77 4.96
CA LEU A 272 20.09 -8.97 4.70
C LEU A 272 19.61 -8.26 5.97
N SER A 273 19.15 -7.03 5.77
CA SER A 273 18.61 -6.15 6.78
C SER A 273 17.20 -5.76 6.35
N ILE A 274 16.20 -6.17 7.13
CA ILE A 274 14.78 -6.02 6.81
C ILE A 274 14.17 -4.90 7.65
N VAL A 275 13.42 -4.00 7.01
CA VAL A 275 12.64 -2.92 7.63
C VAL A 275 11.21 -3.04 7.17
N THR A 276 10.24 -2.83 8.06
CA THR A 276 8.83 -2.68 7.69
C THR A 276 8.29 -1.38 8.26
N ALA A 277 7.33 -0.76 7.57
CA ALA A 277 6.63 0.42 8.04
C ALA A 277 5.12 0.22 7.88
N ALA A 278 4.37 0.38 8.97
CA ALA A 278 2.92 0.22 8.98
C ALA A 278 2.23 1.58 9.16
N PRO A 279 1.14 1.88 8.43
CA PRO A 279 0.26 3.00 8.75
C PRO A 279 -0.67 2.63 9.90
N GLU A 280 -1.00 3.60 10.77
CA GLU A 280 -1.75 3.42 12.03
C GLU A 280 -3.09 2.65 11.89
N SER A 281 -3.66 2.57 10.69
CA SER A 281 -4.82 1.70 10.41
C SER A 281 -4.64 0.22 10.78
N PHE A 282 -3.38 -0.24 10.94
CA PHE A 282 -3.01 -1.58 11.40
C PHE A 282 -2.67 -1.66 12.90
N LYS A 283 -2.68 -0.55 13.65
CA LYS A 283 -2.49 -0.58 15.11
C LYS A 283 -3.58 -1.42 15.77
N ASN A 284 -3.20 -2.17 16.81
CA ASN A 284 -3.98 -3.21 17.49
C ASN A 284 -4.39 -4.40 16.60
N LYS A 285 -3.70 -4.61 15.45
CA LYS A 285 -4.08 -5.61 14.43
C LYS A 285 -2.85 -6.30 13.82
N THR A 286 -1.74 -6.40 14.56
CA THR A 286 -0.55 -7.13 14.13
C THR A 286 -0.27 -8.32 15.04
N LYS A 287 0.52 -9.27 14.53
CA LYS A 287 1.08 -10.42 15.24
C LYS A 287 2.32 -10.91 14.46
N GLY A 288 3.07 -11.86 14.99
CA GLY A 288 4.37 -12.28 14.44
C GLY A 288 5.53 -11.83 15.30
N LEU A 289 6.77 -12.11 14.86
CA LEU A 289 7.98 -11.76 15.62
C LEU A 289 8.12 -10.25 15.93
N LEU A 290 7.48 -9.38 15.15
CA LEU A 290 7.46 -7.92 15.37
C LEU A 290 6.34 -7.42 16.30
N GLY A 291 5.56 -8.31 16.93
CA GLY A 291 4.67 -7.97 18.04
C GLY A 291 3.24 -7.54 17.69
N THR A 292 2.51 -7.01 18.68
CA THR A 292 1.05 -6.76 18.60
C THR A 292 0.67 -5.35 18.15
N TRP A 293 1.65 -4.42 18.19
CA TRP A 293 1.55 -3.00 17.86
C TRP A 293 0.30 -2.33 18.43
N ASN A 294 0.20 -2.30 19.76
CA ASN A 294 -0.87 -1.64 20.49
C ASN A 294 -0.39 -0.43 21.34
N GLY A 295 0.91 -0.33 21.57
CA GLY A 295 1.58 0.62 22.47
C GLY A 295 2.18 -0.01 23.73
N ASN A 296 2.19 -1.35 23.85
CA ASN A 296 2.56 -2.07 25.07
C ASN A 296 3.58 -3.20 24.78
N ALA A 297 4.86 -2.86 24.89
CA ALA A 297 5.99 -3.79 24.77
C ALA A 297 5.89 -5.04 25.67
N GLU A 298 5.08 -5.01 26.74
CA GLU A 298 4.91 -6.14 27.65
C GLU A 298 4.24 -7.35 26.95
N ASP A 299 3.21 -7.11 26.12
CA ASP A 299 2.41 -8.20 25.50
C ASP A 299 2.89 -8.65 24.11
N ASP A 300 3.90 -7.98 23.54
CA ASP A 300 4.52 -8.34 22.25
C ASP A 300 4.93 -9.81 22.11
N PHE A 301 5.25 -10.49 23.23
CA PHE A 301 5.53 -11.93 23.22
C PHE A 301 4.23 -12.77 23.21
N THR A 302 3.31 -12.40 22.32
CA THR A 302 2.06 -13.13 22.04
C THR A 302 2.31 -14.23 21.02
N LEU A 303 1.84 -15.44 21.34
CA LEU A 303 1.91 -16.61 20.46
C LEU A 303 0.81 -16.60 19.38
N PRO A 304 0.94 -17.39 18.29
CA PRO A 304 -0.08 -17.48 17.24
C PRO A 304 -1.48 -17.87 17.71
N ASN A 305 -1.60 -18.48 18.89
CA ASN A 305 -2.86 -18.85 19.53
C ASN A 305 -3.44 -17.78 20.48
N GLY A 306 -2.84 -16.59 20.54
CA GLY A 306 -3.24 -15.49 21.42
C GLY A 306 -2.75 -15.58 22.88
N THR A 307 -1.90 -16.56 23.21
CA THR A 307 -1.32 -16.65 24.57
C THR A 307 -0.16 -15.67 24.72
N VAL A 308 -0.26 -14.75 25.68
CA VAL A 308 0.83 -13.83 26.05
C VAL A 308 1.84 -14.53 26.96
N LEU A 309 3.13 -14.43 26.64
CA LEU A 309 4.23 -14.93 27.48
C LEU A 309 4.87 -13.80 28.32
N PRO A 310 5.61 -14.11 29.42
CA PRO A 310 6.25 -13.11 30.26
C PRO A 310 7.19 -12.19 29.47
N HIS A 311 7.19 -10.89 29.78
CA HIS A 311 7.95 -9.90 29.02
C HIS A 311 9.47 -10.01 29.19
N ASP A 312 9.91 -10.62 30.30
CA ASP A 312 11.27 -10.68 30.86
C ASP A 312 11.94 -12.06 30.67
N MET A 313 11.47 -12.86 29.71
CA MET A 313 12.08 -14.15 29.36
C MET A 313 13.56 -14.01 28.96
N ASN A 314 14.37 -15.01 29.34
CA ASN A 314 15.74 -15.16 28.86
C ASN A 314 15.79 -15.60 27.39
N GLY A 315 16.96 -15.51 26.75
CA GLY A 315 17.15 -15.85 25.32
C GLY A 315 16.77 -17.29 24.95
N ASN A 316 16.91 -18.24 25.88
CA ASN A 316 16.53 -19.64 25.67
C ASN A 316 15.01 -19.79 25.57
N ASP A 317 14.29 -19.19 26.52
CA ASP A 317 12.84 -19.15 26.55
C ASP A 317 12.26 -18.36 25.37
N ILE A 318 12.84 -17.20 25.03
CA ILE A 318 12.47 -16.41 23.84
C ILE A 318 12.61 -17.26 22.58
N HIS A 319 13.69 -18.03 22.42
CA HIS A 319 13.88 -18.88 21.25
C HIS A 319 12.89 -20.05 21.22
N TYR A 320 12.87 -20.91 22.25
CA TYR A 320 12.10 -22.17 22.21
C TYR A 320 10.60 -22.02 22.47
N LYS A 321 10.17 -21.00 23.24
CA LYS A 321 8.74 -20.81 23.58
C LYS A 321 8.04 -19.82 22.65
N TYR A 322 8.73 -18.75 22.24
CA TYR A 322 8.15 -17.68 21.43
C TYR A 322 8.57 -17.75 19.95
N GLY A 323 9.86 -17.60 19.65
CA GLY A 323 10.34 -17.44 18.28
C GLY A 323 10.08 -18.66 17.39
N MET A 324 10.33 -19.86 17.92
CA MET A 324 10.03 -21.12 17.22
C MET A 324 8.53 -21.38 17.03
N ALA A 325 7.62 -20.68 17.74
CA ALA A 325 6.18 -20.79 17.51
C ALA A 325 5.71 -20.01 16.27
N TRP A 326 6.50 -19.03 15.81
CA TRP A 326 6.24 -18.23 14.59
C TRP A 326 6.87 -18.83 13.32
N GLN A 327 7.27 -20.10 13.37
CA GLN A 327 7.86 -20.83 12.25
C GLN A 327 6.86 -21.05 11.11
N VAL A 328 7.32 -20.78 9.88
CA VAL A 328 6.56 -20.99 8.64
C VAL A 328 6.53 -22.49 8.28
N THR A 329 5.39 -22.92 7.76
CA THR A 329 5.15 -24.28 7.24
C THR A 329 4.89 -24.24 5.73
N ASN A 330 4.93 -25.39 5.06
CA ASN A 330 4.66 -25.49 3.62
C ASN A 330 3.27 -24.97 3.22
N GLU A 331 2.28 -25.07 4.12
CA GLU A 331 0.90 -24.61 3.92
C GLU A 331 0.73 -23.10 4.18
N THR A 332 1.67 -22.48 4.90
CA THR A 332 1.61 -21.06 5.30
C THR A 332 2.67 -20.20 4.60
N SER A 333 3.61 -20.80 3.88
CA SER A 333 4.71 -20.09 3.24
C SER A 333 4.26 -19.20 2.08
N LEU A 334 4.87 -18.01 2.01
CA LEU A 334 4.80 -17.13 0.85
C LEU A 334 6.04 -17.28 -0.07
N PHE A 335 7.04 -18.05 0.34
CA PHE A 335 8.27 -18.24 -0.43
C PHE A 335 8.02 -19.13 -1.66
N THR A 336 8.61 -18.74 -2.78
CA THR A 336 8.81 -19.60 -3.94
C THR A 336 10.07 -20.44 -3.74
N TYR A 337 9.90 -21.76 -3.84
CA TYR A 337 10.94 -22.78 -3.72
C TYR A 337 11.39 -23.29 -5.09
N LYS A 338 12.61 -23.80 -5.20
CA LYS A 338 13.05 -24.57 -6.39
C LYS A 338 12.47 -25.99 -6.36
N GLU A 339 12.63 -26.72 -7.46
CA GLU A 339 12.22 -28.13 -7.54
C GLU A 339 12.93 -28.96 -6.46
N GLY A 340 12.15 -29.56 -5.56
CA GLY A 340 12.66 -30.33 -4.40
C GLY A 340 12.98 -29.51 -3.14
N GLU A 341 12.86 -28.18 -3.17
CA GLU A 341 12.94 -27.33 -1.97
C GLU A 341 11.55 -27.16 -1.30
N SER A 342 11.55 -26.80 -0.01
CA SER A 342 10.37 -26.68 0.87
C SER A 342 10.72 -25.84 2.11
N SER A 343 9.77 -25.51 3.00
CA SER A 343 10.09 -24.81 4.26
C SER A 343 10.98 -25.67 5.17
N ASP A 344 10.75 -26.99 5.19
CA ASP A 344 11.58 -27.97 5.91
C ASP A 344 13.02 -28.04 5.35
N THR A 345 13.30 -27.58 4.12
CA THR A 345 14.67 -27.54 3.56
C THR A 345 15.57 -26.54 4.27
N PHE A 346 15.01 -25.45 4.81
CA PHE A 346 15.76 -24.41 5.53
C PHE A 346 15.77 -24.64 7.04
N LEU A 347 14.95 -25.56 7.54
CA LEU A 347 14.77 -25.87 8.95
C LEU A 347 15.68 -27.00 9.42
N ASN A 348 16.58 -26.71 10.36
CA ASN A 348 17.37 -27.73 11.06
C ASN A 348 16.89 -27.92 12.51
N LYS A 349 16.07 -28.95 12.74
CA LYS A 349 15.54 -29.34 14.07
C LYS A 349 16.61 -29.83 15.07
N LYS A 350 17.89 -29.85 14.70
CA LYS A 350 19.06 -30.13 15.56
C LYS A 350 20.00 -28.94 15.74
N PHE A 351 19.66 -27.78 15.17
CA PHE A 351 20.41 -26.55 15.39
C PHE A 351 20.29 -26.12 16.85
N LEU A 352 21.41 -25.66 17.42
CA LEU A 352 21.49 -25.14 18.78
C LEU A 352 22.13 -23.75 18.71
N PRO A 353 21.36 -22.66 18.88
CA PRO A 353 21.91 -21.31 18.85
C PRO A 353 22.76 -21.01 20.08
N MET A 354 23.63 -20.00 19.96
CA MET A 354 24.23 -19.34 21.12
C MET A 354 23.20 -18.36 21.73
N PHE A 355 23.22 -18.23 23.06
CA PHE A 355 22.44 -17.22 23.80
C PHE A 355 23.38 -16.16 24.38
N VAL A 356 22.87 -14.94 24.62
CA VAL A 356 23.69 -13.79 25.07
C VAL A 356 24.24 -14.04 26.48
N GLU A 357 23.48 -14.75 27.30
CA GLU A 357 23.80 -15.21 28.65
C GLU A 357 24.93 -16.26 28.65
N ASP A 358 25.12 -16.96 27.53
CA ASP A 358 26.02 -18.11 27.35
C ASP A 358 27.21 -17.80 26.42
N LEU A 359 27.49 -16.51 26.21
CA LEU A 359 28.43 -15.95 25.23
C LEU A 359 29.83 -16.57 25.29
N LYS A 360 30.21 -17.33 24.25
CA LYS A 360 31.50 -18.05 24.15
C LYS A 360 32.22 -17.70 22.86
N PHE A 361 33.39 -17.06 22.99
CA PHE A 361 34.29 -16.81 21.87
C PHE A 361 35.09 -18.07 21.53
N TYR A 362 35.29 -18.32 20.23
CA TYR A 362 36.08 -19.45 19.72
C TYR A 362 37.54 -19.45 20.22
N ASN A 363 38.15 -18.29 20.45
CA ASN A 363 39.46 -18.16 21.10
C ASN A 363 39.66 -16.80 21.77
N ASP A 364 40.67 -16.70 22.64
CA ASP A 364 41.02 -15.47 23.38
C ASP A 364 41.54 -14.31 22.52
N SER A 365 42.04 -14.57 21.31
CA SER A 365 42.48 -13.49 20.41
C SER A 365 41.28 -12.74 19.85
N LEU A 366 40.32 -13.49 19.30
CA LEU A 366 39.03 -12.97 18.85
C LEU A 366 38.31 -12.21 19.98
N LYS A 367 38.29 -12.78 21.20
CA LYS A 367 37.70 -12.12 22.38
C LYS A 367 38.36 -10.78 22.70
N LYS A 368 39.70 -10.70 22.66
CA LYS A 368 40.44 -9.44 22.92
C LYS A 368 40.17 -8.39 21.85
N GLU A 369 40.15 -8.79 20.58
CA GLU A 369 39.85 -7.89 19.47
C GLU A 369 38.40 -7.39 19.50
N ALA A 370 37.44 -8.29 19.74
CA ALA A 370 36.04 -7.96 19.90
C ALA A 370 35.82 -6.99 21.06
N VAL A 371 36.39 -7.23 22.25
CA VAL A 371 36.29 -6.29 23.38
C VAL A 371 36.94 -4.94 23.05
N ALA A 372 38.06 -4.90 22.31
CA ALA A 372 38.70 -3.64 21.91
C ALA A 372 37.88 -2.83 20.89
N LYS A 373 37.21 -3.49 19.93
CA LYS A 373 36.41 -2.85 18.87
C LYS A 373 34.95 -2.56 19.30
N CYS A 374 34.31 -3.51 19.96
CA CYS A 374 32.92 -3.42 20.44
C CYS A 374 32.77 -2.68 21.77
N ASN A 375 33.80 -2.66 22.63
CA ASN A 375 33.71 -2.18 24.00
C ASN A 375 32.60 -2.93 24.79
N VAL A 376 31.59 -2.22 25.33
CA VAL A 376 30.48 -2.79 26.11
C VAL A 376 29.21 -3.09 25.28
N ASP A 377 29.31 -3.04 23.95
CA ASP A 377 28.18 -3.24 23.04
C ASP A 377 27.85 -4.72 22.90
N THR A 378 26.75 -5.16 23.54
CA THR A 378 26.39 -6.59 23.67
C THR A 378 26.07 -7.24 22.33
N SER A 379 25.40 -6.54 21.42
CA SER A 379 25.11 -7.02 20.06
C SER A 379 26.40 -7.23 19.25
N CYS A 380 27.28 -6.22 19.23
CA CYS A 380 28.59 -6.31 18.58
C CYS A 380 29.44 -7.47 19.13
N LEU A 381 29.45 -7.64 20.46
CA LEU A 381 30.16 -8.74 21.12
C LEU A 381 29.53 -10.10 20.84
N PHE A 382 28.19 -10.17 20.75
CA PHE A 382 27.47 -11.39 20.43
C PHE A 382 27.82 -11.86 19.03
N ASP A 383 27.58 -11.03 18.00
CA ASP A 383 27.84 -11.37 16.59
C ASP A 383 29.32 -11.71 16.35
N ALA A 384 30.25 -10.96 16.96
CA ALA A 384 31.67 -11.24 16.86
C ALA A 384 32.07 -12.61 17.45
N ALA A 385 31.37 -13.10 18.49
CA ALA A 385 31.59 -14.41 19.08
C ALA A 385 30.85 -15.54 18.34
N SER A 386 29.59 -15.30 17.97
CA SER A 386 28.65 -16.28 17.44
C SER A 386 28.84 -16.56 15.95
N ILE A 387 29.45 -15.63 15.20
CA ILE A 387 29.89 -15.80 13.81
C ILE A 387 31.40 -16.13 13.76
N GLY A 388 32.20 -15.41 14.54
CA GLY A 388 33.66 -15.53 14.57
C GLY A 388 34.43 -14.41 13.87
N ASP A 389 33.76 -13.32 13.45
CA ASP A 389 34.34 -12.16 12.76
C ASP A 389 33.93 -10.84 13.44
N VAL A 390 34.92 -10.02 13.82
CA VAL A 390 34.70 -8.75 14.52
C VAL A 390 34.22 -7.64 13.60
N GLU A 391 34.53 -7.70 12.29
CA GLU A 391 34.05 -6.69 11.33
C GLU A 391 32.54 -6.80 11.09
N ILE A 392 31.96 -8.00 11.23
CA ILE A 392 30.51 -8.20 11.17
C ILE A 392 29.85 -7.61 12.42
N GLY A 393 30.34 -7.91 13.63
CA GLY A 393 29.82 -7.28 14.86
C GLY A 393 29.95 -5.75 14.87
N LEU A 394 31.04 -5.20 14.32
CA LEU A 394 31.17 -3.76 14.07
C LEU A 394 30.12 -3.24 13.06
N SER A 395 29.78 -4.04 12.05
CA SER A 395 28.75 -3.70 11.07
C SER A 395 27.37 -3.58 11.70
N THR A 396 26.98 -4.55 12.54
CA THR A 396 25.78 -4.53 13.39
C THR A 396 25.77 -3.26 14.24
N LYS A 397 26.87 -2.97 14.94
CA LYS A 397 26.99 -1.77 15.79
C LYS A 397 26.84 -0.44 15.04
N GLN A 398 27.45 -0.33 13.87
CA GLN A 398 27.34 0.87 13.01
C GLN A 398 25.91 1.08 12.55
N LEU A 399 25.26 0.01 12.08
CA LEU A 399 23.89 0.01 11.63
C LEU A 399 22.94 0.34 12.81
N GLY A 400 23.16 -0.25 13.99
CA GLY A 400 22.44 0.06 15.24
C GLY A 400 22.51 1.53 15.61
N SER A 401 23.73 2.07 15.59
CA SER A 401 23.98 3.50 15.82
C SER A 401 23.35 4.42 14.77
N GLN A 402 23.12 3.95 13.54
CA GLN A 402 22.49 4.74 12.49
C GLN A 402 20.97 4.82 12.69
N LEU A 403 20.33 3.72 13.06
CA LEU A 403 18.88 3.62 13.03
C LEU A 403 18.21 4.15 14.29
N VAL A 404 18.91 4.07 15.42
CA VAL A 404 18.56 4.84 16.62
C VAL A 404 18.61 6.35 16.33
N LYS A 405 19.46 6.84 15.41
CA LYS A 405 19.44 8.25 14.96
C LYS A 405 18.29 8.53 14.00
N ASP A 406 18.05 7.65 13.03
CA ASP A 406 17.00 7.85 12.03
C ASP A 406 15.60 7.84 12.66
N SER A 407 15.31 6.93 13.62
CA SER A 407 14.11 6.98 14.46
C SER A 407 14.09 8.30 15.26
N LYS A 408 15.15 8.68 15.97
CA LYS A 408 15.20 9.94 16.75
C LYS A 408 15.12 11.23 15.90
N LYS A 409 15.24 11.12 14.58
CA LYS A 409 14.96 12.18 13.60
C LYS A 409 13.50 12.12 13.13
N MET A 410 12.97 10.93 12.88
CA MET A 410 11.58 10.67 12.46
C MET A 410 10.56 10.98 13.55
N SER A 411 10.78 10.58 14.82
CA SER A 411 9.86 10.90 15.92
C SER A 411 9.75 12.40 16.16
N LYS A 412 10.87 13.14 16.09
CA LYS A 412 10.83 14.62 16.11
C LYS A 412 10.02 15.21 14.96
N PHE A 413 9.99 14.57 13.80
CA PHE A 413 9.15 15.00 12.67
C PHE A 413 7.67 14.74 12.94
N SER A 414 7.32 13.62 13.60
CA SER A 414 5.96 13.29 14.04
C SER A 414 5.44 14.26 15.11
N ASN A 415 6.18 14.43 16.20
CA ASN A 415 5.78 15.33 17.29
C ASN A 415 5.70 16.81 16.83
N SER A 416 6.54 17.21 15.87
CA SER A 416 6.47 18.53 15.22
C SER A 416 5.29 18.68 14.25
N TYR A 417 4.59 17.60 13.92
CA TYR A 417 3.38 17.57 13.10
C TYR A 417 2.15 17.64 14.02
N GLU A 418 2.13 16.85 15.10
CA GLU A 418 1.11 16.92 16.16
C GLU A 418 1.05 18.32 16.79
N SER A 419 2.21 18.92 17.10
CA SER A 419 2.29 20.30 17.63
C SER A 419 2.04 21.41 16.58
N GLN A 420 1.47 21.07 15.43
CA GLN A 420 0.91 22.01 14.44
C GLN A 420 -0.56 21.67 14.10
N ILE A 421 -1.17 20.74 14.85
CA ILE A 421 -2.58 20.33 14.76
C ILE A 421 -3.37 20.83 16.00
N GLU A 422 -2.69 21.16 17.10
CA GLU A 422 -3.17 22.05 18.19
C GLU A 422 -2.96 23.53 17.87
#